data_AF-A0A2W5RNK5-F1
#
_entry.id   AF-A0A2W5RNK5-F1
#
_cell.length_a   1.000
_cell.length_b   1.000
_cell.length_c   1.000
_cell.angle_alpha   90.00
_cell.angle_beta   90.00
_cell.angle_gamma   90.00
#
_symmetry.space_group_name_H-M   'P 1'
#
loop_
_entity.id
_entity.type
_entity.pdbx_description
1 polymer ?
#
loop_
_entity_poly.entity_id
_entity_poly.type
_entity_poly.pdbx_seq_one_letter_code
_entity_poly.pdbx_strand_id
1 'polypeptide(L)'
;MSLEKKSTHVRLSPEIHERAKTLAEIKGKDLAQYLAFLLEKEIVGEWHVLNLQAKSFERLGLAALVRDLSTEVSFLEGSEGIHGNSHKEKA
;
A
#
# COMPACT_ATOMS: atom_id res chain seq x y z
N MET A 1 4.24 -17.06 -0.79
CA MET A 1 5.12 -16.26 -1.66
C MET A 1 5.21 -14.87 -1.05
N SER A 2 6.40 -14.39 -0.72
CA SER A 2 6.58 -13.05 -0.13
C SER A 2 6.24 -12.01 -1.18
N LEU A 3 5.23 -11.16 -0.95
CA LEU A 3 5.05 -9.93 -1.70
C LEU A 3 6.36 -9.14 -1.58
N GLU A 4 7.07 -8.90 -2.68
CA GLU A 4 8.31 -8.13 -2.66
C GLU A 4 8.00 -6.72 -2.13
N LYS A 5 8.51 -6.42 -0.94
CA LYS A 5 8.34 -5.10 -0.33
C LYS A 5 9.31 -4.13 -0.98
N LYS A 6 8.77 -3.06 -1.56
CA LYS A 6 9.58 -1.94 -2.05
C LYS A 6 10.13 -1.16 -0.86
N SER A 7 11.44 -0.89 -0.86
CA SER A 7 12.10 -0.08 0.15
C SER A 7 12.04 1.40 -0.24
N THR A 8 11.67 2.25 0.72
CA THR A 8 11.62 3.70 0.55
C THR A 8 12.46 4.36 1.64
N HIS A 9 13.44 5.18 1.26
CA HIS A 9 14.24 5.96 2.20
C HIS A 9 13.55 7.30 2.49
N VAL A 10 13.33 7.60 3.78
CA VAL A 10 12.66 8.83 4.22
C VAL A 10 13.53 9.53 5.26
N ARG A 11 13.58 10.87 5.19
CA ARG A 11 14.23 11.71 6.19
C ARG A 11 13.17 12.36 7.08
N LEU A 12 13.25 12.11 8.38
CA LEU A 12 12.36 12.67 9.38
C LEU A 12 13.07 13.78 10.16
N SER A 13 12.30 14.72 10.71
CA SER A 13 12.88 15.67 11.67
C SER A 13 13.36 14.92 12.92
N PRO A 14 14.44 15.40 13.58
CA PRO A 14 14.99 14.72 14.75
C PRO A 14 13.95 14.49 15.86
N GLU A 15 13.09 15.48 16.10
CA GLU A 15 12.02 15.38 17.09
C GLU A 15 11.02 14.26 16.78
N ILE A 16 10.57 14.15 15.52
CA ILE A 16 9.62 13.12 15.11
C ILE A 16 10.28 11.74 15.14
N HIS A 17 11.56 11.66 14.78
CA HIS A 17 12.32 10.41 14.86
C HIS A 17 12.39 9.89 16.30
N GLU A 18 12.73 10.74 17.28
CA GLU A 18 12.76 10.35 18.69
C GLU A 18 11.38 9.94 19.22
N ARG A 19 10.32 10.68 18.86
CA ARG A 19 8.94 10.29 19.22
C ARG A 19 8.57 8.93 18.64
N ALA A 20 8.91 8.67 17.38
CA ALA A 20 8.64 7.40 16.71
C ALA A 20 9.40 6.24 17.37
N LYS A 21 10.65 6.47 17.80
CA LYS A 21 11.44 5.50 18.54
C LYS A 21 10.79 5.11 19.87
N THR A 22 10.41 6.09 20.69
CA THR A 22 9.70 5.84 21.95
C THR A 22 8.39 5.07 21.72
N LEU A 23 7.62 5.45 20.70
CA LEU A 23 6.38 4.75 20.37
C LEU A 23 6.62 3.31 19.89
N ALA A 24 7.65 3.07 19.09
CA ALA A 24 8.02 1.74 18.63
C ALA A 24 8.41 0.84 19.81
N GLU A 25 9.21 1.36 20.74
CA GLU A 25 9.61 0.68 21.99
C GLU A 25 8.39 0.31 22.83
N ILE A 26 7.46 1.25 23.07
CA ILE A 26 6.21 0.99 23.80
C ILE A 26 5.36 -0.10 23.13
N LYS A 27 5.37 -0.15 21.79
CA LYS A 27 4.61 -1.14 21.02
C LYS A 27 5.35 -2.45 20.81
N GLY A 28 6.58 -2.59 21.32
CA GLY A 28 7.40 -3.79 21.17
C GLY A 28 7.72 -4.11 19.70
N LYS A 29 7.86 -3.09 18.85
CA LYS A 29 8.15 -3.22 17.42
C LYS A 29 9.49 -2.61 17.07
N ASP A 30 10.15 -3.17 16.07
CA ASP A 30 11.30 -2.50 15.45
C ASP A 30 10.87 -1.15 14.85
N LEU A 31 11.76 -0.15 14.90
CA LEU A 31 11.44 1.21 14.46
C LEU A 31 11.04 1.25 12.98
N ALA A 32 11.76 0.53 12.10
CA ALA A 32 11.45 0.53 10.67
C ALA A 32 10.12 -0.17 10.41
N GLN A 33 9.85 -1.28 11.10
CA GLN A 33 8.56 -1.97 11.02
C GLN A 33 7.41 -1.10 11.52
N TYR A 34 7.60 -0.36 12.61
CA TYR A 34 6.60 0.53 13.17
C TYR A 34 6.32 1.72 12.26
N LEU A 35 7.36 2.34 11.71
CA LEU A 35 7.23 3.43 10.74
C LEU A 35 6.55 2.96 9.44
N ALA A 36 6.92 1.80 8.92
CA ALA A 36 6.24 1.21 7.76
C ALA A 36 4.75 0.99 8.03
N PHE A 37 4.41 0.44 9.20
CA PHE A 37 3.02 0.26 9.62
C PHE A 37 2.25 1.59 9.72
N LEU A 38 2.85 2.64 10.30
CA LEU A 38 2.22 3.95 10.38
C LEU A 38 2.01 4.57 9.00
N LEU A 39 3.01 4.45 8.11
CA LEU A 39 2.94 4.96 6.76
C LEU A 39 1.84 4.27 5.94
N GLU A 40 1.78 2.93 5.99
CA GLU A 40 0.73 2.15 5.32
C GLU A 40 -0.66 2.54 5.85
N LYS A 41 -0.81 2.68 7.18
CA LYS A 41 -2.05 3.09 7.80
C LYS A 41 -2.50 4.47 7.30
N GLU A 42 -1.59 5.44 7.24
CA GLU A 42 -1.91 6.80 6.80
C GLU A 42 -2.30 6.84 5.32
N ILE A 43 -1.55 6.14 4.47
CA ILE A 43 -1.85 6.05 3.03
C ILE A 43 -3.24 5.44 2.80
N VAL A 44 -3.59 4.36 3.53
CA VAL A 44 -4.93 3.74 3.43
C VAL A 44 -6.02 4.71 3.91
N GLY A 45 -5.75 5.49 4.95
CA GLY A 45 -6.66 6.51 5.46
C GLY A 45 -6.95 7.61 4.43
N GLU A 46 -5.90 8.22 3.89
CA GLU A 46 -6.00 9.25 2.84
C GLU A 46 -6.71 8.72 1.60
N TRP A 47 -6.37 7.49 1.19
CA TRP A 47 -7.02 6.82 0.08
C TRP A 47 -8.51 6.60 0.31
N HIS A 48 -8.91 6.22 1.52
CA HIS A 48 -10.31 6.04 1.87
C HIS A 48 -11.08 7.36 1.76
N VAL A 49 -10.52 8.46 2.29
CA VAL A 49 -11.13 9.79 2.19
C VAL A 49 -11.29 10.21 0.73
N LEU A 50 -10.26 10.03 -0.09
CA LEU A 50 -10.32 10.33 -1.51
C LEU A 50 -11.43 9.55 -2.23
N ASN A 51 -11.57 8.25 -1.94
CA ASN A 51 -12.63 7.42 -2.52
C ASN A 51 -14.05 7.89 -2.12
N LEU A 52 -14.24 8.36 -0.89
CA LEU A 52 -15.53 8.93 -0.48
C LEU A 52 -15.83 10.25 -1.20
N GLN A 53 -14.81 11.07 -1.44
CA GLN A 53 -14.93 12.31 -2.21
C GLN A 53 -15.25 12.00 -3.68
N ALA A 54 -14.54 11.05 -4.29
CA ALA A 54 -14.80 10.58 -5.65
C ALA A 54 -16.27 10.15 -5.84
N LYS A 55 -16.78 9.28 -4.95
CA LYS A 55 -18.20 8.87 -4.95
C LYS A 55 -19.16 10.05 -4.78
N SER A 56 -18.77 11.08 -4.04
CA SER A 56 -19.58 12.28 -3.88
C SER A 56 -19.63 13.12 -5.15
N PHE A 57 -18.52 13.26 -5.87
CA PHE A 57 -18.46 13.93 -7.16
C PHE A 57 -19.25 13.18 -8.24
N GLU A 58 -19.19 11.85 -8.28
CA GLU A 58 -20.01 11.03 -9.18
C GLU A 58 -21.51 11.31 -8.97
N ARG A 59 -21.97 11.35 -7.72
CA ARG A 59 -23.38 11.67 -7.39
C ARG A 59 -23.82 13.07 -7.83
N LEU A 60 -22.88 14.00 -7.92
CA LEU A 60 -23.12 15.36 -8.41
C LEU A 60 -23.02 15.49 -9.93
N GLY A 61 -22.83 14.39 -10.66
CA GLY A 61 -22.66 14.38 -12.12
C GLY A 61 -21.28 14.82 -12.59
N LEU A 62 -20.30 14.93 -11.70
CA LEU A 62 -18.92 15.35 -11.99
C LEU A 62 -17.98 14.16 -12.26
N ALA A 63 -18.52 13.05 -12.76
CA ALA A 63 -17.78 11.81 -12.98
C ALA A 63 -16.57 11.95 -13.93
N ALA A 64 -16.60 12.92 -14.86
CA ALA A 64 -15.48 13.23 -15.74
C ALA A 64 -14.23 13.69 -14.96
N LEU A 65 -14.40 14.47 -13.89
CA LEU A 65 -13.29 14.92 -13.03
C LEU A 65 -12.72 13.77 -12.19
N VAL A 66 -13.56 12.81 -11.81
CA VAL A 66 -13.16 11.62 -11.03
C VAL A 66 -12.30 10.67 -11.86
N ARG A 67 -12.63 10.48 -13.14
CA ARG A 67 -11.86 9.62 -14.06
C ARG A 67 -10.43 10.13 -14.26
N ASP A 68 -10.25 11.45 -14.31
CA ASP A 68 -8.92 12.05 -14.48
C ASP A 68 -8.11 12.04 -13.17
N LEU A 69 -8.79 11.89 -12.01
CA LEU A 69 -8.19 11.66 -10.68
C LEU A 69 -7.91 10.17 -10.38
N SER A 70 -8.08 9.28 -11.38
CA SER A 70 -8.14 7.81 -11.27
C SER A 70 -7.39 7.23 -10.06
N THR A 71 -8.18 6.70 -9.12
CA THR A 71 -7.73 5.98 -7.94
C THR A 71 -7.59 4.48 -8.21
N GLU A 72 -7.37 4.04 -9.45
CA GLU A 72 -7.15 2.62 -9.73
C GLU A 72 -5.67 2.28 -9.61
N VAL A 73 -5.27 1.71 -8.47
CA VAL A 73 -3.95 1.07 -8.32
C VAL A 73 -4.10 -0.37 -8.82
N SER A 74 -3.66 -0.63 -10.05
CA SER A 74 -3.53 -1.99 -10.57
C SER A 74 -2.19 -2.57 -10.14
N PHE A 75 -2.25 -3.71 -9.45
CA PHE A 75 -1.07 -4.54 -9.24
C PHE A 75 -0.93 -5.46 -10.44
N LEU A 76 0.15 -5.34 -11.22
CA LEU A 76 0.56 -6.38 -12.15
C LEU A 76 0.98 -7.59 -11.31
N GLU A 77 0.03 -8.43 -10.92
CA GLU A 77 0.35 -9.81 -10.60
C GLU A 77 0.89 -10.42 -11.90
N GLY A 78 2.19 -10.72 -11.90
CA GLY A 78 2.82 -11.46 -12.97
C GLY A 78 2.02 -12.72 -13.22
N SER A 79 1.37 -12.79 -14.38
CA SER A 79 0.87 -14.03 -14.96
C SER A 79 2.07 -14.89 -15.38
N GLU A 80 2.88 -15.34 -14.42
CA GLU A 80 3.66 -16.55 -14.60
C GLU A 80 2.69 -17.69 -14.43
N GLY A 81 2.12 -18.08 -15.57
CA GLY A 81 1.09 -19.09 -15.68
C GLY A 81 1.44 -20.33 -14.88
N ILE A 82 0.47 -20.79 -14.10
CA ILE A 82 0.40 -22.17 -13.65
C ILE A 82 0.15 -23.02 -14.90
N HIS A 83 1.18 -23.28 -15.69
CA HIS A 83 1.20 -24.46 -16.54
C HIS A 83 1.79 -25.58 -15.69
N GLY A 84 0.89 -26.33 -15.08
CA GLY A 84 1.20 -27.50 -14.30
C GLY A 84 2.14 -28.41 -15.10
N ASN A 85 3.23 -28.78 -14.44
CA ASN A 85 4.16 -29.78 -14.91
C ASN A 85 3.40 -31.12 -15.00
N SER A 86 2.79 -31.39 -16.16
CA SER A 86 2.21 -32.70 -16.47
C SER A 86 3.36 -33.65 -16.72
N HIS A 87 3.61 -34.50 -15.73
CA HIS A 87 4.41 -35.71 -15.81
C HIS A 87 4.20 -36.42 -17.15
N LYS A 88 5.21 -36.40 -18.02
CA LYS A 88 5.44 -37.50 -18.97
C LYS A 88 6.43 -38.45 -18.31
N GLU A 89 5.89 -39.36 -17.51
CA GLU A 89 6.58 -40.59 -17.16
C GLU A 89 6.48 -41.55 -18.36
N LYS A 90 7.60 -42.20 -18.68
CA LYS A 90 7.76 -43.13 -19.80
C LYS A 90 6.99 -44.43 -19.57
N ALA A 91 6.36 -44.95 -20.61
CA ALA A 91 6.30 -46.38 -20.93
C ALA A 91 6.24 -46.52 -22.46
#